data_AF-A0AAV2HWY0-F1
#
_entry.id   AF-A0AAV2HWY0-F1
#
_cell.length_a   1.000
_cell.length_b   1.000
_cell.length_c   1.000
_cell.angle_alpha   90.00
_cell.angle_beta   90.00
_cell.angle_gamma   90.00
#
_symmetry.space_group_name_H-M   'P 1'
#
loop_
_entity.id
_entity.type
_entity.pdbx_description
1 polymer ?
#
loop_
_entity_poly.entity_id
_entity_poly.type
_entity_poly.pdbx_seq_one_letter_code
_entity_poly.pdbx_strand_id
1 'polypeptide(L)'
;MAESKHHTLRKQFQPEELQKLPPQVKSRYMAYQEPPKDIADAQAITRKRLLDRKKKIEIQKPNLSDKEAEEREKHAKLIGQLKAAEARNRLRIMRLRYQANRAQEISHLIACQPVALKAVRLQALVPPHVEIKEKGDMLDKFSRQRVEALLKDMQGLLTNRVN
;
A
#
# COMPACT_ATOMS: atom_id res chain seq x y z
N MET A 1 52.39 -8.25 -10.03
CA MET A 1 52.89 -8.74 -8.74
C MET A 1 53.14 -7.55 -7.84
N ALA A 2 52.24 -7.26 -6.91
CA ALA A 2 52.44 -6.27 -5.86
C ALA A 2 51.62 -6.72 -4.65
N GLU A 3 52.29 -7.33 -3.68
CA GLU A 3 51.69 -7.71 -2.40
C GLU A 3 51.40 -6.43 -1.60
N SER A 4 50.13 -6.03 -1.53
CA SER A 4 49.69 -4.97 -0.64
C SER A 4 49.75 -5.48 0.80
N LYS A 5 50.88 -5.24 1.46
CA LYS A 5 51.07 -5.47 2.90
C LYS A 5 50.29 -4.41 3.69
N HIS A 6 48.99 -4.62 3.86
CA HIS A 6 48.22 -3.91 4.89
C HIS A 6 48.58 -4.48 6.26
N HIS A 7 49.60 -3.90 6.90
CA HIS A 7 49.93 -4.19 8.28
C HIS A 7 48.83 -3.63 9.17
N THR A 8 47.84 -4.46 9.53
CA THR A 8 46.91 -4.11 10.60
C THR A 8 47.59 -4.43 11.93
N LEU A 9 48.08 -3.40 12.61
CA LEU A 9 48.57 -3.49 14.00
C LEU A 9 47.37 -3.76 14.93
N ARG A 10 46.82 -4.98 14.90
CA ARG A 10 45.78 -5.42 15.83
C ARG A 10 46.41 -6.26 16.92
N LYS A 11 46.24 -5.82 18.17
CA LYS A 11 46.66 -6.56 19.37
C LYS A 11 45.96 -7.92 19.36
N GLN A 12 46.76 -8.98 19.24
CA GLN A 12 46.27 -10.36 19.36
C GLN A 12 46.20 -10.69 20.85
N PHE A 13 45.00 -11.02 21.33
CA PHE A 13 44.80 -11.42 22.72
C PHE A 13 44.90 -12.94 22.81
N GLN A 14 45.57 -13.42 23.85
CA GLN A 14 45.54 -14.84 24.18
C GLN A 14 44.12 -15.24 24.64
N PRO A 15 43.70 -16.50 24.47
CA PRO A 15 42.34 -16.95 24.77
C PRO A 15 41.91 -16.66 26.22
N GLU A 16 42.84 -16.69 27.16
CA GLU A 16 42.61 -16.35 28.58
C GLU A 16 42.39 -14.85 28.81
N GLU A 17 43.10 -13.99 28.08
CA GLU A 17 42.91 -12.53 28.14
C GLU A 17 41.57 -12.13 27.50
N LEU A 18 41.13 -12.89 26.48
CA LEU A 18 39.87 -12.67 25.78
C LEU A 18 38.64 -12.94 26.66
N GLN A 19 38.77 -13.82 27.66
CA GLN A 19 37.70 -14.08 28.63
C GLN A 19 37.58 -12.96 29.68
N LYS A 20 38.67 -12.25 29.98
CA LYS A 20 38.70 -11.13 30.94
C LYS A 20 38.18 -9.81 30.37
N LEU A 21 37.98 -9.73 29.04
CA LEU A 21 37.48 -8.52 28.38
C LEU A 21 35.97 -8.31 28.61
N PRO A 22 35.51 -7.04 28.69
CA PRO A 22 34.10 -6.72 28.70
C PRO A 22 33.37 -7.29 27.47
N PRO A 23 32.12 -7.77 27.59
CA PRO A 23 31.38 -8.42 26.51
C PRO A 23 31.33 -7.62 25.20
N GLN A 24 31.22 -6.29 25.29
CA GLN A 24 31.14 -5.38 24.15
C GLN A 24 32.48 -5.20 23.42
N VAL A 25 33.61 -5.37 24.12
CA VAL A 25 34.95 -5.32 23.52
C VAL A 25 35.28 -6.67 22.89
N LYS A 26 34.93 -7.75 23.58
CA LYS A 26 35.08 -9.12 23.11
C LYS A 26 34.29 -9.38 21.82
N SER A 27 33.03 -8.93 21.76
CA SER A 27 32.20 -9.07 20.56
C SER A 27 32.78 -8.30 19.37
N ARG A 28 33.22 -7.06 19.59
CA ARG A 28 33.90 -6.25 18.57
C ARG A 28 35.19 -6.88 18.09
N TYR A 29 35.97 -7.51 18.97
CA TYR A 29 37.18 -8.23 18.57
C TYR A 29 36.86 -9.47 17.73
N MET A 30 35.94 -10.33 18.21
CA MET A 30 35.54 -11.57 17.53
C MET A 30 34.91 -11.33 16.16
N ALA A 31 34.21 -10.20 15.97
CA ALA A 31 33.56 -9.87 14.69
C ALA A 31 34.54 -9.74 13.51
N TYR A 32 35.82 -9.47 13.78
CA TYR A 32 36.84 -9.33 12.75
C TYR A 32 37.98 -10.35 12.86
N GLN A 33 37.88 -11.28 13.80
CA GLN A 33 38.81 -12.40 13.85
C GLN A 33 38.40 -13.43 12.82
N GLU A 34 39.37 -14.04 12.15
CA GLU A 34 39.07 -15.15 11.25
C GLU A 34 38.49 -16.33 12.04
N PRO A 35 37.43 -16.97 11.53
CA PRO A 35 36.85 -18.12 12.21
C PRO A 35 37.87 -19.25 12.30
N PRO A 36 37.84 -20.07 13.36
CA PRO A 36 38.69 -21.25 13.46
C PRO A 36 38.42 -22.20 12.28
N LYS A 37 39.44 -22.99 11.91
CA LYS A 37 39.45 -23.81 10.69
C LYS A 37 38.20 -24.67 10.53
N ASP A 38 37.76 -25.35 11.59
CA ASP A 38 36.57 -26.20 11.56
C ASP A 38 35.29 -25.42 11.21
N ILE A 39 35.17 -24.18 11.71
CA ILE A 39 34.04 -23.29 11.41
C ILE A 39 34.16 -22.75 9.98
N ALA A 40 35.37 -22.41 9.54
CA ALA A 40 35.62 -21.97 8.17
C ALA A 40 35.26 -23.08 7.15
N ASP A 41 35.60 -24.33 7.45
CA ASP A 41 35.28 -25.50 6.63
C ASP A 41 33.76 -25.76 6.60
N ALA A 42 33.09 -25.69 7.75
CA ALA A 42 31.64 -25.80 7.83
C ALA A 42 30.92 -24.68 7.04
N GLN A 43 31.44 -23.45 7.09
CA GLN A 43 30.95 -22.33 6.29
C GLN A 43 31.15 -22.58 4.79
N ALA A 44 32.30 -23.11 4.37
CA ALA A 44 32.59 -23.43 2.99
C ALA A 44 31.67 -24.52 2.44
N ILE A 45 31.45 -25.60 3.20
CA ILE A 45 30.51 -26.67 2.85
C ILE A 45 29.09 -26.12 2.71
N THR A 46 28.65 -25.28 3.64
CA THR A 46 27.32 -24.68 3.62
C THR A 46 27.14 -23.75 2.41
N ARG A 47 28.14 -22.90 2.11
CA ARG A 47 28.13 -22.03 0.93
C ARG A 47 28.06 -22.85 -0.35
N LYS A 48 28.86 -23.92 -0.46
CA LYS A 48 28.84 -24.83 -1.61
C LYS A 48 27.44 -25.45 -1.79
N ARG A 49 26.84 -25.97 -0.71
CA ARG A 49 25.48 -26.53 -0.73
C ARG A 49 24.43 -25.53 -1.21
N LEU A 50 24.51 -24.27 -0.76
CA LEU A 50 23.59 -23.22 -1.19
C LEU A 50 23.76 -22.87 -2.67
N LEU A 51 25.01 -22.77 -3.14
CA LEU A 51 25.30 -22.52 -4.55
C LEU A 51 24.82 -23.67 -5.45
N ASP A 52 25.06 -24.92 -5.05
CA ASP A 52 24.59 -26.09 -5.80
C ASP A 52 23.06 -26.16 -5.83
N ARG A 53 22.39 -25.80 -4.73
CA ARG A 53 20.93 -25.69 -4.69
C ARG A 53 20.41 -24.57 -5.59
N LYS A 54 21.08 -23.40 -5.59
CA LYS A 54 20.74 -22.28 -6.46
C LYS A 54 20.87 -22.66 -7.94
N LYS A 55 21.97 -23.33 -8.33
CA LYS A 55 22.18 -23.84 -9.69
C LYS A 55 21.09 -24.83 -10.09
N LYS A 56 20.72 -25.77 -9.23
CA LYS A 56 19.62 -26.71 -9.49
C LYS A 56 18.28 -26.00 -9.71
N ILE A 57 17.98 -24.97 -8.93
CA ILE A 57 16.77 -24.15 -9.08
C ILE A 57 16.82 -23.36 -10.39
N GLU A 58 17.96 -22.79 -10.76
CA GLU A 58 18.13 -22.07 -12.03
C GLU A 58 17.99 -23.00 -13.24
N ILE A 59 18.51 -24.22 -13.16
CA ILE A 59 18.36 -25.25 -14.22
C ILE A 59 16.90 -25.73 -14.32
N GLN A 60 16.20 -25.86 -13.19
CA GLN A 60 14.80 -26.30 -13.15
C GLN A 60 13.80 -25.20 -13.48
N LYS A 61 14.21 -23.92 -13.44
CA LYS A 61 13.35 -22.84 -13.92
C LYS A 61 13.23 -23.02 -15.43
N PRO A 62 12.02 -23.22 -15.99
CA PRO A 62 11.86 -23.12 -17.42
C PRO A 62 12.33 -21.73 -17.83
N ASN A 63 13.14 -21.63 -18.89
CA ASN A 63 13.33 -20.38 -19.60
C ASN A 63 11.93 -19.99 -20.09
N LEU A 64 11.26 -19.12 -19.34
CA LEU A 64 9.98 -18.57 -19.77
C LEU A 64 10.24 -17.91 -21.11
N SER A 65 9.42 -18.25 -22.11
CA SER A 65 9.49 -17.57 -23.39
C SER A 65 9.30 -16.07 -23.14
N ASP A 66 10.02 -15.21 -23.88
CA ASP A 66 9.92 -13.75 -23.72
C ASP A 66 8.45 -13.27 -23.75
N LYS A 67 7.61 -13.96 -24.54
CA LYS A 67 6.16 -13.73 -24.61
C LYS A 67 5.43 -14.01 -23.29
N GLU A 68 5.79 -15.07 -22.57
CA GLU A 68 5.17 -15.40 -21.28
C GLU A 68 5.62 -14.44 -20.17
N ALA A 69 6.85 -13.92 -20.27
CA ALA A 69 7.36 -12.90 -19.35
C ALA A 69 6.60 -11.57 -19.55
N GLU A 70 6.39 -11.14 -20.79
CA GLU A 70 5.60 -9.96 -21.12
C GLU A 70 4.15 -10.08 -20.65
N GLU A 71 3.49 -11.23 -20.88
CA GLU A 71 2.12 -11.47 -20.41
C GLU A 71 2.05 -11.43 -18.88
N ARG A 72 3.02 -12.03 -18.19
CA ARG A 72 3.08 -11.98 -16.71
C ARG A 72 3.23 -10.54 -16.20
N GLU A 73 4.00 -9.70 -16.90
CA GLU A 73 4.15 -8.28 -16.53
C GLU A 73 2.84 -7.50 -16.76
N LYS A 74 2.15 -7.74 -17.88
CA LYS A 74 0.82 -7.15 -18.15
C LYS A 74 -0.18 -7.55 -17.07
N HIS A 75 -0.22 -8.84 -16.71
CA HIS A 75 -1.07 -9.34 -15.64
C HIS A 75 -0.71 -8.73 -14.28
N ALA A 76 0.58 -8.60 -13.95
CA ALA A 76 1.01 -7.97 -12.70
C ALA A 76 0.58 -6.50 -12.63
N LYS A 77 0.73 -5.75 -13.73
CA LYS A 77 0.26 -4.35 -13.85
C LYS A 77 -1.26 -4.27 -13.67
N LEU A 78 -2.02 -5.13 -14.35
CA LEU A 78 -3.48 -5.17 -14.22
C LEU A 78 -3.91 -5.49 -12.79
N ILE A 79 -3.31 -6.51 -12.16
CA ILE A 79 -3.59 -6.87 -10.76
C ILE A 79 -3.25 -5.69 -9.84
N GLY A 80 -2.14 -4.98 -10.07
CA GLY A 80 -1.77 -3.79 -9.30
C GLY A 80 -2.82 -2.68 -9.41
N GLN A 81 -3.30 -2.40 -10.62
CA GLN A 81 -4.35 -1.41 -10.86
C GLN A 81 -5.67 -1.80 -10.18
N LEU A 82 -6.09 -3.07 -10.31
CA LEU A 82 -7.31 -3.58 -9.68
C LEU A 82 -7.23 -3.49 -8.15
N LYS A 83 -6.10 -3.90 -7.56
CA LYS A 83 -5.88 -3.77 -6.11
C LYS A 83 -5.91 -2.32 -5.64
N ALA A 84 -5.31 -1.39 -6.40
CA ALA A 84 -5.33 0.03 -6.07
C ALA A 84 -6.76 0.61 -6.15
N ALA A 85 -7.52 0.22 -7.17
CA ALA A 85 -8.92 0.60 -7.31
C ALA A 85 -9.77 0.06 -6.15
N GLU A 86 -9.56 -1.21 -5.77
CA GLU A 86 -10.25 -1.83 -4.64
C GLU A 86 -9.93 -1.12 -3.32
N ALA A 87 -8.66 -0.83 -3.04
CA ALA A 87 -8.24 -0.12 -1.82
C ALA A 87 -8.88 1.28 -1.73
N ARG A 88 -8.90 2.02 -2.84
CA ARG A 88 -9.59 3.31 -2.93
C ARG A 88 -11.09 3.17 -2.68
N ASN A 89 -11.72 2.15 -3.25
CA ASN A 89 -13.14 1.90 -3.05
C ASN A 89 -13.45 1.54 -1.59
N ARG A 90 -12.65 0.70 -0.95
CA ARG A 90 -12.77 0.37 0.49
C ARG A 90 -12.68 1.64 1.35
N LEU A 91 -11.71 2.51 1.10
CA LEU A 91 -11.58 3.80 1.81
C LEU A 91 -12.79 4.70 1.59
N ARG A 92 -13.29 4.79 0.34
CA ARG A 92 -14.48 5.56 0.01
C ARG A 92 -15.70 5.05 0.80
N ILE A 93 -15.95 3.75 0.79
CA ILE A 93 -17.07 3.13 1.51
C ILE A 93 -16.95 3.38 3.01
N MET A 94 -15.75 3.23 3.59
CA MET A 94 -15.52 3.50 5.01
C MET A 94 -15.84 4.97 5.34
N ARG A 95 -15.37 5.92 4.53
CA ARG A 95 -15.65 7.35 4.72
C ARG A 95 -17.13 7.67 4.63
N LEU A 96 -17.83 7.10 3.64
CA LEU A 96 -19.28 7.28 3.49
C LEU A 96 -20.04 6.71 4.70
N ARG A 97 -19.67 5.51 5.16
CA ARG A 97 -20.26 4.92 6.38
C ARG A 97 -20.02 5.78 7.61
N TYR A 98 -18.79 6.27 7.80
CA TYR A 98 -18.47 7.16 8.91
C TYR A 98 -19.30 8.45 8.87
N GLN A 99 -19.43 9.07 7.70
CA GLN A 99 -20.24 10.27 7.54
C GLN A 99 -21.72 10.01 7.84
N ALA A 100 -22.27 8.89 7.33
CA ALA A 100 -23.65 8.49 7.60
C ALA A 100 -23.89 8.22 9.09
N ASN A 101 -23.02 7.43 9.73
CA ASN A 101 -23.14 7.13 11.16
C ASN A 101 -23.02 8.39 12.01
N ARG A 102 -22.04 9.26 11.72
CA ARG A 102 -21.87 10.53 12.42
C ARG A 102 -23.11 11.42 12.30
N ALA A 103 -23.72 11.49 11.12
CA ALA A 103 -24.96 12.24 10.91
C ALA A 103 -26.11 11.64 11.73
N GLN A 104 -26.27 10.31 11.74
CA GLN A 104 -27.27 9.61 12.54
C GLN A 104 -27.08 9.84 14.05
N GLU A 105 -25.84 9.76 14.54
CA GLU A 105 -25.50 10.01 15.95
C GLU A 105 -25.84 11.45 16.37
N ILE A 106 -25.47 12.44 15.55
CA ILE A 106 -25.82 13.84 15.79
C ILE A 106 -27.33 14.03 15.85
N SER A 107 -28.06 13.48 14.88
CA SER A 107 -29.53 13.56 14.85
C SER A 107 -30.15 12.91 16.07
N HIS A 108 -29.61 11.78 16.51
CA HIS A 108 -30.05 11.10 17.73
C HIS A 108 -29.78 11.94 18.98
N LEU A 109 -28.59 12.53 19.11
CA LEU A 109 -28.24 13.42 20.23
C LEU A 109 -29.15 14.64 20.31
N ILE A 110 -29.53 15.22 19.17
CA ILE A 110 -30.50 16.33 19.10
C ILE A 110 -31.89 15.85 19.54
N ALA A 111 -32.33 14.68 19.07
CA ALA A 111 -33.63 14.10 19.41
C ALA A 111 -33.76 13.74 20.90
N CYS A 112 -32.67 13.31 21.53
CA CYS A 112 -32.64 12.95 22.96
C CYS A 112 -32.55 14.16 23.91
N GLN A 113 -32.49 15.39 23.40
CA GLN A 113 -32.45 16.56 24.29
C GLN A 113 -33.77 16.69 25.07
N PRO A 114 -33.71 16.96 26.39
CA PRO A 114 -34.91 16.98 27.24
C PRO A 114 -35.82 18.19 26.98
N VAL A 115 -35.33 19.23 26.28
CA VAL A 115 -36.07 20.48 26.02
C VAL A 115 -35.85 20.90 24.58
N ALA A 116 -36.93 21.30 23.89
CA ALA A 116 -36.89 21.74 22.49
C ALA A 116 -35.88 22.87 22.24
N LEU A 117 -35.81 23.86 23.15
CA LEU A 117 -34.83 24.95 23.08
C LEU A 117 -33.37 24.43 23.08
N LYS A 118 -33.09 23.38 23.86
CA LYS A 118 -31.75 22.76 23.90
C LYS A 118 -31.45 22.00 22.60
N ALA A 119 -32.44 21.30 22.04
CA ALA A 119 -32.33 20.63 20.76
C ALA A 119 -32.00 21.62 19.62
N VAL A 120 -32.72 22.74 19.54
CA VAL A 120 -32.52 23.78 18.53
C VAL A 120 -31.14 24.44 18.70
N ARG A 121 -30.73 24.75 19.93
CA ARG A 121 -29.39 25.29 20.20
C ARG A 121 -28.29 24.32 19.79
N LEU A 122 -28.44 23.03 20.12
CA LEU A 122 -27.47 22.01 19.74
C LEU A 122 -27.39 21.89 18.21
N GLN A 123 -28.54 21.87 17.52
CA GLN A 123 -28.59 21.84 16.06
C GLN A 123 -27.87 23.02 15.42
N ALA A 124 -27.96 24.23 16.00
CA ALA A 124 -27.28 25.42 15.49
C ALA A 124 -25.75 25.40 15.68
N LEU A 125 -25.25 24.65 16.68
CA LEU A 125 -23.81 24.54 16.98
C LEU A 125 -23.11 23.45 16.17
N VAL A 126 -23.87 22.50 15.62
CA VAL A 126 -23.33 21.37 14.87
C VAL A 126 -23.23 21.75 13.39
N PRO A 127 -22.20 21.30 12.64
CA PRO A 127 -22.10 21.56 11.22
C PRO A 127 -23.36 21.10 10.48
N PRO A 128 -23.90 21.92 9.55
CA PRO A 128 -25.06 21.55 8.76
C PRO A 128 -24.73 20.32 7.90
N HIS A 129 -25.47 19.23 8.11
CA HIS A 129 -25.39 18.07 7.25
C HIS A 129 -26.42 18.20 6.13
N VAL A 130 -25.95 18.34 4.89
CA VAL A 130 -26.83 18.32 3.73
C VAL A 130 -27.17 16.86 3.45
N GLU A 131 -28.40 16.45 3.75
CA GLU A 131 -28.91 15.20 3.22
C GLU A 131 -28.87 15.30 1.70
N ILE A 132 -27.96 14.56 1.06
CA ILE A 132 -27.99 14.37 -0.38
C ILE A 132 -29.17 13.44 -0.64
N LYS A 133 -30.37 14.01 -0.64
CA LYS A 133 -31.52 13.36 -1.25
C LYS A 133 -31.18 13.32 -2.73
N GLU A 134 -30.99 12.12 -3.27
CA GLU A 134 -31.00 11.93 -4.71
C GLU A 134 -32.33 12.48 -5.18
N LYS A 135 -32.30 13.70 -5.71
CA LYS A 135 -33.44 14.25 -6.44
C LYS A 135 -33.53 13.35 -7.66
N GLY A 136 -34.42 12.37 -7.60
CA GLY A 136 -34.71 11.49 -8.73
C GLY A 136 -35.02 12.34 -9.97
N ASP A 137 -34.96 11.73 -11.15
CA ASP A 137 -35.27 12.50 -12.35
C ASP A 137 -36.71 13.04 -12.26
N MET A 138 -36.82 14.36 -12.26
CA MET A 138 -38.07 15.10 -12.16
C MET A 138 -38.73 15.29 -13.53
N LEU A 139 -38.09 14.82 -14.61
CA LEU A 139 -38.65 14.89 -15.95
C LEU A 139 -39.72 13.81 -16.16
N ASP A 140 -40.91 14.26 -16.52
CA ASP A 140 -41.94 13.39 -17.07
C ASP A 140 -41.49 12.81 -18.42
N LYS A 141 -42.08 11.68 -18.85
CA LYS A 141 -41.68 10.95 -20.07
C LYS A 141 -41.67 11.85 -21.30
N PHE A 142 -42.66 12.73 -21.46
CA PHE A 142 -42.72 13.69 -22.56
C PHE A 142 -41.63 14.76 -22.46
N SER A 143 -41.38 15.25 -21.24
CA SER A 143 -40.32 16.22 -20.97
C SER A 143 -38.94 15.63 -21.28
N ARG A 144 -38.71 14.37 -20.91
CA ARG A 144 -37.45 13.67 -21.19
C ARG A 144 -37.25 13.46 -22.68
N GLN A 145 -38.26 12.96 -23.40
CA GLN A 145 -38.20 12.81 -24.86
C GLN A 145 -37.91 14.14 -25.55
N ARG A 146 -38.54 15.23 -25.10
CA ARG A 146 -38.28 16.58 -25.62
C ARG A 146 -36.85 17.02 -25.33
N VAL A 147 -36.35 16.86 -24.12
CA VAL A 147 -34.97 17.22 -23.74
C VAL A 147 -33.96 16.41 -24.56
N GLU A 148 -34.19 15.11 -24.74
CA GLU A 148 -33.33 14.27 -25.58
C GLU A 148 -33.35 14.67 -27.06
N ALA A 149 -34.53 15.04 -27.58
CA ALA A 149 -34.65 15.57 -28.94
C ALA A 149 -33.89 16.89 -29.10
N LEU A 150 -33.98 17.79 -28.12
CA LEU A 150 -33.24 19.05 -28.08
C LEU A 150 -31.72 18.85 -27.96
N LEU A 151 -31.26 17.86 -27.19
CA LEU A 151 -29.84 17.53 -27.06
C LEU A 151 -29.26 16.92 -28.35
N LYS A 152 -30.09 16.23 -29.13
CA LYS A 152 -29.71 15.62 -30.42
C LYS A 152 -29.78 16.60 -31.59
N ASP A 153 -30.33 17.80 -31.39
CA ASP A 153 -30.41 18.85 -32.40
C ASP A 153 -29.02 19.50 -32.60
N MET A 154 -28.16 18.80 -33.33
CA MET A 154 -26.80 19.26 -33.64
C MET A 154 -26.76 20.46 -34.60
N GLN A 155 -27.83 20.68 -35.35
CA GLN A 155 -27.92 21.74 -36.37
C GLN A 155 -28.65 22.99 -35.87
N GLY A 156 -29.21 22.95 -34.65
CA GLY A 156 -29.96 24.05 -34.06
C GLY A 156 -31.26 24.37 -34.80
N LEU A 157 -31.83 23.40 -35.51
CA LEU A 157 -33.03 23.58 -36.34
C LEU A 157 -34.29 23.77 -35.49
N LEU A 158 -34.34 23.14 -34.31
CA LEU A 158 -35.45 23.22 -33.37
C LEU A 158 -35.15 24.22 -32.24
N THR A 159 -33.88 24.43 -31.92
CA THR A 159 -33.46 25.50 -31.01
C THR A 159 -32.23 26.22 -31.54
N ASN A 160 -32.27 27.56 -31.59
CA ASN A 160 -31.14 28.42 -31.98
C ASN A 160 -29.99 28.42 -30.95
N ARG A 161 -29.63 27.26 -30.40
CA ARG A 161 -28.47 27.06 -29.53
C ARG A 161 -27.30 26.66 -30.43
N VAL A 162 -26.86 27.59 -31.26
CA VAL A 162 -25.58 27.47 -31.95
C VAL A 162 -24.50 27.81 -30.94
N ASN A 163 -23.49 26.95 -30.78
CA ASN A 163 -22.29 27.23 -29.98
C ASN A 163 -21.49 28.40 -30.55
#